data_AF-A0A1A8XVZ0-F1
#
_entry.id   AF-A0A1A8XVZ0-F1
#
_cell.length_a   1.000
_cell.length_b   1.000
_cell.length_c   1.000
_cell.angle_alpha   90.00
_cell.angle_beta   90.00
_cell.angle_gamma   90.00
#
_symmetry.space_group_name_H-M   'P 1'
#
loop_
_entity.id
_entity.type
_entity.pdbx_description
1 polymer ?
#
loop_
_entity_poly.entity_id
_entity_poly.type
_entity_poly.pdbx_seq_one_letter_code
_entity_poly.pdbx_strand_id
1 'polypeptide(L)'
;MVDDLVARVEANPKYQKLVSARSSYSIFMTSLVMLVYFGFILLIAFDKELLATKLGPDMVTSLGIPLGIGVIVITIILTNIYLRRANSEFDRLNADIIKEAKRK
;
A
#
# COMPACT_ATOMS: atom_id res chain seq x y z
N MET A 1 10.02 5.34 34.49
CA MET A 1 11.22 4.63 33.99
C MET A 1 11.05 4.16 32.54
N VAL A 2 9.90 3.62 32.14
CA VAL A 2 9.58 3.34 30.72
C VAL A 2 9.44 4.63 29.90
N ASP A 3 8.86 5.68 30.49
CA ASP A 3 8.68 6.99 29.81
C ASP A 3 10.00 7.66 29.41
N ASP A 4 11.08 7.49 30.19
CA ASP A 4 12.39 8.09 29.89
C ASP A 4 13.07 7.39 28.69
N LEU A 5 12.80 6.09 28.51
CA LEU A 5 13.24 5.32 27.34
C LEU A 5 12.45 5.70 26.09
N VAL A 6 11.14 5.87 26.20
CA VAL A 6 10.29 6.32 25.07
C VAL A 6 10.68 7.73 24.63
N ALA A 7 10.85 8.66 25.57
CA ALA A 7 11.27 10.03 25.27
C ALA A 7 12.65 10.09 24.58
N ARG A 8 13.60 9.23 24.98
CA ARG A 8 14.92 9.13 24.33
C ARG A 8 14.84 8.55 22.91
N VAL A 9 13.92 7.62 22.65
CA VAL A 9 13.71 7.06 21.31
C VAL A 9 13.02 8.09 20.41
N GLU A 10 12.01 8.81 20.90
CA GLU A 10 11.32 9.86 20.15
C GLU A 10 12.22 11.06 19.82
N ALA A 11 13.13 11.41 20.73
CA ALA A 11 14.13 12.45 20.51
C ALA A 11 15.25 12.03 19.52
N ASN A 12 15.34 10.74 19.16
CA ASN A 12 16.37 10.27 18.25
C ASN A 12 16.06 10.69 16.79
N PRO A 13 16.95 11.45 16.14
CA PRO A 13 16.72 11.92 14.76
C PRO A 13 16.63 10.78 13.74
N LYS A 14 17.18 9.60 14.01
CA LYS A 14 16.99 8.40 13.18
C LYS A 14 15.54 7.90 13.24
N TYR A 15 14.94 7.91 14.42
CA TYR A 15 13.54 7.50 14.61
C TYR A 15 12.58 8.45 13.91
N GLN A 16 12.80 9.76 14.02
CA GLN A 16 11.97 10.75 13.32
C GLN A 16 12.04 10.61 11.80
N LYS A 17 13.24 10.39 11.22
CA LYS A 17 13.40 10.09 9.79
C LYS A 17 12.69 8.80 9.36
N LEU A 18 12.71 7.77 10.22
CA LEU A 18 12.00 6.52 9.99
C LEU A 18 10.48 6.73 9.91
N VAL A 19 9.94 7.45 10.89
CA VAL A 19 8.50 7.75 10.98
C VAL A 19 8.05 8.59 9.78
N SER A 20 8.82 9.62 9.39
CA SER A 20 8.47 10.44 8.22
C SER A 20 8.52 9.65 6.91
N ALA A 21 9.54 8.81 6.72
CA ALA A 21 9.66 7.96 5.54
C ALA A 21 8.51 6.94 5.45
N ARG A 22 8.14 6.35 6.59
CA ARG A 22 6.98 5.44 6.69
C ARG A 22 5.68 6.14 6.34
N SER A 23 5.44 7.30 6.94
CA SER A 23 4.21 8.05 6.74
C SER A 23 4.03 8.46 5.28
N SER A 24 5.06 9.02 4.65
CA SER A 24 5.02 9.40 3.23
C SER A 24 4.75 8.19 2.32
N TYR A 25 5.41 7.05 2.57
CA TYR A 25 5.19 5.83 1.81
C TYR A 25 3.77 5.27 1.98
N SER A 26 3.26 5.24 3.21
CA SER A 26 1.90 4.81 3.51
C SER A 26 0.86 5.70 2.81
N ILE A 27 1.03 7.03 2.87
CA ILE A 27 0.15 7.98 2.19
C ILE A 27 0.17 7.74 0.67
N PHE A 28 1.36 7.61 0.08
CA PHE A 28 1.48 7.33 -1.36
C PHE A 28 0.76 6.03 -1.75
N MET A 29 0.94 4.95 -0.98
CA MET A 29 0.27 3.68 -1.23
C MET A 29 -1.25 3.76 -1.06
N THR A 30 -1.73 4.49 -0.04
CA THR A 30 -3.16 4.76 0.14
C THR A 30 -3.73 5.52 -1.05
N SER A 31 -3.07 6.58 -1.52
CA SER A 31 -3.49 7.33 -2.70
C SER A 31 -3.53 6.46 -3.95
N LEU A 32 -2.58 5.55 -4.11
CA LEU A 32 -2.54 4.64 -5.26
C LEU A 32 -3.70 3.64 -5.26
N VAL A 33 -4.00 3.04 -4.09
CA VAL A 33 -5.17 2.17 -3.94
C VAL A 33 -6.47 2.94 -4.17
N MET A 34 -6.59 4.15 -3.62
CA MET A 34 -7.74 5.01 -3.88
C MET A 34 -7.91 5.28 -5.37
N LEU A 35 -6.84 5.62 -6.09
CA LEU A 35 -6.89 5.90 -7.52
C LEU A 35 -7.38 4.69 -8.33
N VAL A 36 -6.88 3.49 -8.01
CA VAL A 36 -7.35 2.25 -8.67
C VAL A 36 -8.83 2.01 -8.39
N TYR A 37 -9.25 2.14 -7.13
CA TYR A 37 -10.62 1.81 -6.72
C TYR A 37 -11.64 2.82 -7.25
N PHE A 38 -11.38 4.11 -7.06
CA PHE A 38 -12.23 5.17 -7.59
C PHE A 38 -12.18 5.21 -9.11
N GLY A 39 -11.03 4.96 -9.75
CA GLY A 39 -10.93 4.86 -11.20
C GLY A 39 -11.83 3.75 -11.75
N PHE A 40 -11.83 2.57 -11.13
CA PHE A 40 -12.72 1.48 -11.52
C PHE A 40 -14.19 1.80 -11.28
N ILE A 41 -14.55 2.38 -10.12
CA ILE A 41 -15.93 2.79 -9.81
C ILE A 41 -16.43 3.83 -10.81
N LEU A 42 -15.60 4.83 -11.15
CA LEU A 42 -15.96 5.86 -12.13
C LEU A 42 -16.19 5.24 -13.51
N LEU A 43 -15.34 4.32 -13.93
CA LEU A 43 -15.49 3.62 -15.21
C LEU A 43 -16.79 2.80 -15.24
N ILE A 44 -17.16 2.14 -14.13
CA ILE A 44 -18.46 1.48 -13.98
C ILE A 44 -19.63 2.47 -14.05
N ALA A 45 -19.52 3.61 -13.38
CA ALA A 45 -20.59 4.58 -13.25
C ALA A 45 -20.89 5.32 -14.57
N PHE A 46 -19.84 5.71 -15.30
CA PHE A 46 -19.97 6.53 -16.50
C PHE A 46 -19.99 5.73 -17.80
N ASP A 47 -19.32 4.57 -17.85
CA ASP A 47 -19.08 3.84 -19.11
C ASP A 47 -19.47 2.36 -19.03
N LYS A 48 -20.67 2.13 -18.47
CA LYS A 48 -21.26 0.79 -18.34
C LYS A 48 -21.39 0.05 -19.68
N GLU A 49 -21.58 0.78 -20.78
CA GLU A 49 -21.74 0.18 -22.12
C GLU A 49 -20.41 -0.39 -22.63
N LEU A 50 -19.29 0.28 -22.35
CA LEU A 50 -17.95 -0.23 -22.59
C LEU A 50 -17.68 -1.53 -21.82
N LEU A 51 -18.12 -1.58 -20.56
CA LEU A 51 -18.01 -2.79 -19.73
C LEU A 51 -18.93 -3.92 -20.15
N ALA A 52 -20.09 -3.59 -20.74
CA ALA A 52 -21.05 -4.54 -21.29
C ALA A 52 -20.69 -5.03 -22.70
N THR A 53 -19.70 -4.39 -23.34
CA THR A 53 -19.21 -4.80 -24.65
C THR A 53 -18.64 -6.21 -24.57
N LYS A 54 -19.20 -7.12 -25.37
CA LYS A 54 -18.78 -8.52 -25.42
C LYS A 54 -17.39 -8.62 -26.04
N LEU A 55 -16.54 -9.52 -25.52
CA LEU A 55 -15.20 -9.74 -26.09
C LEU A 55 -15.23 -10.37 -27.49
N GLY A 56 -16.33 -11.00 -27.88
CA GLY A 56 -16.48 -11.61 -29.19
C GLY A 56 -17.96 -11.87 -29.54
N PRO A 57 -18.26 -12.15 -30.82
CA PRO A 57 -19.63 -12.31 -31.33
C PRO A 57 -20.46 -13.37 -30.58
N ASP A 58 -19.84 -14.47 -30.16
CA ASP A 58 -20.47 -15.60 -29.45
C ASP A 58 -20.05 -15.71 -27.97
N MET A 59 -19.32 -14.73 -27.44
CA MET A 59 -18.83 -14.78 -26.07
C MET A 59 -19.84 -14.15 -25.10
N VAL A 60 -20.11 -14.84 -23.99
CA VAL A 60 -20.89 -14.31 -22.86
C VAL A 60 -20.07 -13.37 -21.97
N THR A 61 -18.74 -13.39 -22.10
CA THR A 61 -17.83 -12.56 -21.30
C THR A 61 -17.76 -11.15 -21.86
N SER A 62 -18.10 -10.17 -21.01
CA SER A 62 -17.95 -8.75 -21.34
C SER A 62 -16.58 -8.20 -20.92
N LEU A 63 -16.19 -7.07 -21.50
CA LEU A 63 -14.90 -6.41 -21.26
C LEU A 63 -14.67 -6.09 -19.78
N GLY A 64 -15.75 -5.90 -19.02
CA GLY A 64 -15.68 -5.64 -17.58
C GLY A 64 -15.12 -6.79 -16.74
N ILE A 65 -15.24 -8.05 -17.19
CA ILE A 65 -14.70 -9.18 -16.44
C ILE A 65 -13.16 -9.16 -16.44
N PRO A 66 -12.47 -9.12 -17.60
CA PRO A 66 -11.01 -8.96 -17.64
C PRO A 66 -10.53 -7.69 -16.92
N LEU A 67 -11.27 -6.59 -17.04
CA LEU A 67 -10.91 -5.34 -16.36
C LEU A 67 -10.96 -5.49 -14.84
N GLY A 68 -12.04 -6.08 -14.30
CA GLY A 68 -12.17 -6.36 -12.86
C GLY A 68 -11.10 -7.33 -12.36
N ILE A 69 -10.77 -8.37 -13.14
CA ILE A 69 -9.65 -9.28 -12.83
C ILE A 69 -8.33 -8.49 -12.80
N GLY A 70 -8.12 -7.58 -13.75
CA GLY A 70 -6.95 -6.70 -13.78
C GLY A 70 -6.82 -5.87 -12.50
N VAL A 71 -7.92 -5.29 -12.01
CA VAL A 71 -7.96 -4.54 -10.74
C VAL A 71 -7.60 -5.42 -9.55
N ILE A 72 -8.09 -6.66 -9.49
CA ILE A 72 -7.75 -7.63 -8.43
C ILE A 72 -6.26 -7.94 -8.45
N VAL A 73 -5.70 -8.26 -9.62
CA VAL A 73 -4.27 -8.56 -9.77
C VAL A 73 -3.40 -7.36 -9.37
N ILE A 74 -3.75 -6.15 -9.81
CA ILE A 74 -3.09 -4.91 -9.38
C ILE A 74 -3.13 -4.76 -7.86
N THR A 75 -4.28 -5.00 -7.24
CA THR A 75 -4.47 -4.84 -5.79
C THR A 75 -3.60 -5.82 -5.01
N ILE A 76 -3.50 -7.07 -5.46
CA ILE A 76 -2.62 -8.09 -4.88
C ILE A 76 -1.15 -7.66 -5.00
N ILE A 77 -0.74 -7.17 -6.18
CA ILE A 77 0.63 -6.69 -6.42
C ILE A 77 0.97 -5.52 -5.48
N LEU A 78 0.09 -4.52 -5.39
CA LEU A 78 0.28 -3.37 -4.49
C LEU A 78 0.39 -3.80 -3.03
N THR A 79 -0.47 -4.71 -2.61
CA THR A 79 -0.43 -5.27 -1.25
C THR A 79 0.89 -6.00 -0.99
N ASN A 80 1.37 -6.80 -1.95
CA ASN A 80 2.65 -7.51 -1.82
C ASN A 80 3.83 -6.52 -1.73
N ILE A 81 3.87 -5.50 -2.58
CA ILE A 81 4.89 -4.44 -2.55
C ILE A 81 4.86 -3.73 -1.19
N TYR A 82 3.68 -3.37 -0.70
CA TYR A 82 3.50 -2.76 0.61
C TYR A 82 4.04 -3.65 1.73
N LEU A 83 3.66 -4.93 1.75
CA LEU A 83 4.12 -5.91 2.76
C LEU A 83 5.63 -6.14 2.71
N ARG A 84 6.23 -6.28 1.53
CA ARG A 84 7.69 -6.47 1.39
C ARG A 84 8.47 -5.27 1.92
N ARG A 85 8.00 -4.05 1.61
CA ARG A 85 8.60 -2.83 2.13
C ARG A 85 8.44 -2.76 3.65
N ALA A 86 7.25 -3.09 4.15
CA ALA A 86 6.98 -3.04 5.58
C ALA A 86 7.84 -4.03 6.39
N ASN A 87 7.96 -5.27 5.91
CA ASN A 87 8.68 -6.35 6.58
C ASN A 87 10.21 -6.26 6.44
N SER A 88 10.74 -5.49 5.49
CA SER A 88 12.20 -5.39 5.29
C SER A 88 12.79 -4.13 5.91
N GLU A 89 12.19 -2.97 5.65
CA GLU A 89 12.74 -1.68 6.04
C GLU A 89 12.46 -1.39 7.51
N PHE A 90 11.23 -1.60 7.98
CA PHE A 90 10.85 -1.28 9.36
C PHE A 90 11.36 -2.31 10.38
N ASP A 91 11.32 -3.61 10.06
CA ASP A 91 11.83 -4.62 10.99
C ASP A 91 13.34 -4.50 11.21
N ARG A 92 14.11 -4.18 10.17
CA ARG A 92 15.56 -4.00 10.30
C ARG A 92 15.91 -2.76 11.12
N LEU A 93 15.20 -1.66 10.88
CA LEU A 93 15.38 -0.40 11.63
C LEU A 93 14.91 -0.53 13.09
N ASN A 94 13.81 -1.24 13.35
CA ASN A 94 13.37 -1.56 14.70
C ASN A 94 14.37 -2.45 15.44
N ALA A 95 14.93 -3.47 14.78
CA ALA A 95 15.93 -4.35 15.36
C ALA A 95 17.20 -3.58 15.75
N ASP A 96 17.68 -2.67 14.89
CA ASP A 96 18.86 -1.84 15.16
C ASP A 96 18.61 -0.85 16.31
N ILE A 97 17.43 -0.20 16.36
CA ILE A 97 17.06 0.74 17.44
C ILE A 97 16.96 0.01 18.79
N ILE A 98 16.33 -1.16 18.83
CA ILE A 98 16.24 -1.97 20.07
C ILE A 98 17.63 -2.42 20.53
N LYS A 99 18.53 -2.74 19.59
CA LYS A 99 19.90 -3.17 19.90
C LYS A 99 20.77 -2.01 20.41
N GLU A 100 20.64 -0.82 19.83
CA GLU A 100 21.29 0.41 20.31
C GLU A 100 20.75 0.80 21.70
N ALA A 101 19.43 0.74 21.95
CA ALA A 101 18.84 1.08 23.24
C ALA A 101 19.20 0.10 24.38
N LYS A 102 19.54 -1.16 24.04
CA LYS A 102 20.01 -2.17 25.02
C LYS A 102 21.50 -2.08 25.31
N ARG A 103 22.30 -1.43 24.47
CA ARG A 103 23.74 -1.30 24.67
C ARG A 103 23.99 -0.04 25.50
N LYS A 104 24.29 -0.26 26.79
CA LYS A 104 24.72 0.78 27.75
C LYS A 104 25.82 1.67 27.19
#